data_AF-A0A958SKW4-F1
#
_entry.id   AF-A0A958SKW4-F1
#
_cell.length_a   1.000
_cell.length_b   1.000
_cell.length_c   1.000
_cell.angle_alpha   90.00
_cell.angle_beta   90.00
_cell.angle_gamma   90.00
#
_symmetry.space_group_name_H-M   'P 1'
#
loop_
_entity.id
_entity.type
_entity.pdbx_description
1 polymer ?
#
loop_
_entity_poly.entity_id
_entity_poly.type
_entity_poly.pdbx_seq_one_letter_code
_entity_poly.pdbx_strand_id
1 'polypeptide(L)'
;MIRVLLALDNFGQLSQVEALFKKVGFDVDSVHIGAQFESIYLGLNPKVVVLTSHGKNIQGVDLARKISRNDGWPKIVMVTQDLSKLDVSEFNGIEVDYFFETPLEPVKLLLKVGQLSGELPPEQIKEKLEKLKSRLSDSDPEGLLSLVESAQAIEAMSFSPTAEKIVSESTISSEERQNRYKQWAEKIGPVAMDKSFPFERVKRFKKENHNNEVMDDDLEALRADFVQAMFDDDDSDSV
;
A
#
# COMPACT_ATOMS: atom_id res chain seq x y z
N MET A 1 -2.74 18.99 -5.99
CA MET A 1 -2.36 17.72 -6.66
C MET A 1 -3.12 16.66 -5.91
N ILE A 2 -4.02 15.96 -6.60
CA ILE A 2 -4.98 15.09 -5.94
C ILE A 2 -4.27 13.80 -5.54
N ARG A 3 -4.24 13.53 -4.24
CA ARG A 3 -3.69 12.32 -3.66
C ARG A 3 -4.80 11.27 -3.50
N VAL A 4 -4.60 10.09 -4.07
CA VAL A 4 -5.58 9.00 -4.07
C VAL A 4 -4.92 7.74 -3.53
N LEU A 5 -5.59 7.08 -2.59
CA LEU A 5 -5.17 5.77 -2.09
C LEU A 5 -6.10 4.70 -2.67
N LEU A 6 -5.53 3.70 -3.34
CA LEU A 6 -6.27 2.59 -3.92
C LEU A 6 -6.00 1.30 -3.13
N ALA A 7 -7.02 0.75 -2.49
CA ALA A 7 -6.95 -0.54 -1.81
C ALA A 7 -7.96 -1.50 -2.45
N LEU A 8 -7.53 -2.16 -3.54
CA LEU A 8 -8.37 -3.09 -4.30
C LEU A 8 -7.83 -4.52 -4.19
N ASP A 9 -8.71 -5.49 -4.00
CA ASP A 9 -8.32 -6.90 -3.82
C ASP A 9 -7.84 -7.55 -5.14
N ASN A 10 -8.40 -7.14 -6.29
CA ASN A 10 -7.97 -7.62 -7.60
C ASN A 10 -6.74 -6.84 -8.08
N PHE A 11 -5.58 -7.50 -8.09
CA PHE A 11 -4.30 -6.92 -8.53
C PHE A 11 -4.33 -6.41 -9.98
N GLY A 12 -4.99 -7.12 -10.89
CA GLY A 12 -5.09 -6.72 -12.30
C GLY A 12 -5.84 -5.40 -12.45
N GLN A 13 -6.98 -5.27 -11.78
CA GLN A 13 -7.76 -4.02 -11.77
C GLN A 13 -7.00 -2.89 -11.08
N LEU A 14 -6.34 -3.19 -9.96
CA LEU A 14 -5.56 -2.20 -9.20
C LEU A 14 -4.44 -1.59 -10.04
N SER A 15 -3.63 -2.43 -10.69
CA SER A 15 -2.52 -2.00 -11.54
C SER A 15 -3.00 -1.15 -12.74
N GLN A 16 -4.11 -1.56 -13.37
CA GLN A 16 -4.70 -0.80 -14.48
C GLN A 16 -5.19 0.58 -14.04
N VAL A 17 -5.92 0.65 -12.92
CA VAL A 17 -6.44 1.91 -12.37
C VAL A 17 -5.29 2.81 -11.94
N GLU A 18 -4.30 2.27 -11.22
CA GLU A 18 -3.13 3.01 -10.77
C GLU A 18 -2.37 3.64 -11.94
N ALA A 19 -2.06 2.85 -12.98
CA ALA A 19 -1.36 3.34 -14.17
C ALA A 19 -2.14 4.44 -14.89
N LEU A 20 -3.46 4.30 -14.99
CA LEU A 20 -4.33 5.30 -15.61
C LEU A 20 -4.36 6.60 -14.80
N PHE A 21 -4.49 6.51 -13.48
CA PHE A 21 -4.51 7.69 -12.60
C PHE A 21 -3.18 8.44 -12.63
N LYS A 22 -2.05 7.71 -12.57
CA LYS A 22 -0.69 8.28 -12.69
C LYS A 22 -0.49 9.00 -14.03
N LYS A 23 -0.95 8.40 -15.14
CA LYS A 23 -0.89 9.02 -16.48
C LYS A 23 -1.66 10.35 -16.57
N VAL A 24 -2.75 10.50 -15.81
CA VAL A 24 -3.55 11.74 -15.78
C VAL A 24 -2.92 12.80 -14.85
N GLY A 25 -1.97 12.40 -14.00
CA GLY A 25 -1.23 13.27 -13.09
C GLY A 25 -1.82 13.31 -11.68
N PHE A 26 -2.55 12.27 -11.27
CA PHE A 26 -2.90 12.05 -9.88
C PHE A 26 -1.68 11.45 -9.14
N ASP A 27 -1.54 11.81 -7.87
CA ASP A 27 -0.57 11.20 -6.97
C ASP A 27 -1.24 9.98 -6.33
N VAL A 28 -0.82 8.78 -6.72
CA VAL A 28 -1.54 7.54 -6.39
C VAL A 28 -0.60 6.52 -5.79
N ASP A 29 -0.98 6.03 -4.61
CA ASP A 29 -0.43 4.82 -4.02
C ASP A 29 -1.49 3.71 -4.00
N SER A 30 -1.00 2.48 -4.16
CA SER A 30 -1.80 1.27 -4.12
C SER A 30 -1.43 0.40 -2.92
N VAL A 31 -2.44 -0.22 -2.34
CA VAL A 31 -2.34 -1.15 -1.20
C VAL A 31 -2.92 -2.48 -1.65
N HIS A 32 -2.12 -3.54 -1.56
CA HIS A 32 -2.56 -4.90 -1.89
C HIS A 32 -2.97 -5.71 -0.64
N ILE A 33 -2.48 -5.30 0.54
CA ILE A 33 -2.69 -6.01 1.81
C ILE A 33 -3.14 -5.00 2.86
N GLY A 34 -4.25 -5.27 3.54
CA GLY A 34 -4.82 -4.35 4.54
C GLY A 34 -3.84 -3.93 5.66
N ALA A 35 -2.85 -4.76 5.99
CA ALA A 35 -1.82 -4.45 6.99
C ALA A 35 -0.94 -3.23 6.62
N GLN A 36 -0.77 -2.93 5.33
CA GLN A 36 0.01 -1.79 4.85
C GLN A 36 -0.84 -0.51 4.74
N PHE A 37 -2.15 -0.62 4.92
CA PHE A 37 -3.07 0.49 4.70
C PHE A 37 -2.77 1.68 5.62
N GLU A 38 -2.62 1.45 6.93
CA GLU A 38 -2.44 2.52 7.91
C GLU A 38 -1.15 3.31 7.71
N SER A 39 -0.03 2.63 7.41
CA SER A 39 1.26 3.30 7.19
C SER A 39 1.24 4.16 5.94
N ILE A 40 0.67 3.66 4.83
CA ILE A 40 0.57 4.41 3.58
C ILE A 40 -0.45 5.54 3.70
N TYR A 41 -1.60 5.28 4.34
CA TYR A 41 -2.64 6.29 4.58
C TYR A 41 -2.09 7.51 5.33
N LEU A 42 -1.34 7.28 6.41
CA LEU A 42 -0.73 8.36 7.20
C LEU A 42 0.36 9.13 6.42
N GLY A 43 1.17 8.42 5.62
CA GLY A 43 2.23 9.05 4.82
C GLY A 43 1.70 9.87 3.64
N LEU A 44 0.68 9.38 2.95
CA LEU A 44 0.13 10.01 1.76
C LEU A 44 -0.83 11.16 2.13
N ASN A 45 -1.61 11.01 3.20
CA ASN A 45 -2.75 11.87 3.52
C ASN A 45 -3.69 12.06 2.31
N PRO A 46 -4.34 10.97 1.84
CA PRO A 46 -5.12 10.99 0.62
C PRO A 46 -6.38 11.86 0.76
N LYS A 47 -6.82 12.46 -0.35
CA LYS A 47 -8.12 13.16 -0.44
C LYS A 47 -9.26 12.23 -0.80
N VAL A 48 -8.95 11.14 -1.49
CA VAL A 48 -9.93 10.12 -1.88
C VAL A 48 -9.31 8.75 -1.62
N VAL A 49 -10.08 7.87 -0.98
CA VAL A 49 -9.70 6.49 -0.71
C VAL A 49 -10.69 5.58 -1.43
N VAL A 50 -10.18 4.68 -2.25
CA VAL A 50 -10.99 3.65 -2.94
C VAL A 50 -10.73 2.31 -2.28
N LEU A 51 -11.76 1.67 -1.74
CA LEU A 51 -11.66 0.43 -0.97
C LEU A 51 -12.54 -0.67 -1.56
N THR A 52 -12.04 -1.90 -1.65
CA THR A 52 -12.92 -3.07 -1.85
C THR A 52 -13.68 -3.37 -0.56
N SER A 53 -15.02 -3.36 -0.61
CA SER A 53 -15.91 -3.66 0.53
C SER A 53 -15.54 -4.97 1.22
N HIS A 54 -15.63 -6.10 0.50
CA HIS A 54 -15.25 -7.42 0.96
C HIS A 54 -14.28 -8.07 -0.04
N GLY A 55 -13.02 -8.19 0.37
CA GLY A 55 -11.98 -8.87 -0.39
C GLY A 55 -11.30 -9.95 0.44
N LYS A 56 -10.46 -10.77 -0.20
CA LYS A 56 -9.66 -11.80 0.48
C LYS A 56 -8.53 -11.16 1.30
N ASN A 57 -7.85 -10.17 0.74
CA ASN A 57 -6.69 -9.52 1.36
C ASN A 57 -7.03 -8.16 2.00
N ILE A 58 -8.16 -7.57 1.61
CA ILE A 58 -8.58 -6.23 1.99
C ILE A 58 -10.03 -6.29 2.45
N GLN A 59 -10.27 -5.96 3.72
CA GLN A 59 -11.60 -5.76 4.29
C GLN A 59 -11.86 -4.25 4.36
N GLY A 60 -12.43 -3.68 3.29
CA GLY A 60 -12.62 -2.24 3.17
C GLY A 60 -13.55 -1.66 4.21
N VAL A 61 -14.56 -2.41 4.67
CA VAL A 61 -15.47 -1.99 5.74
C VAL A 61 -14.69 -1.73 7.04
N ASP A 62 -13.79 -2.65 7.42
CA ASP A 62 -12.97 -2.49 8.63
C ASP A 62 -11.99 -1.33 8.49
N LEU A 63 -11.35 -1.20 7.32
CA LEU A 63 -10.43 -0.10 7.05
C LEU A 63 -11.15 1.26 7.08
N ALA A 64 -12.35 1.36 6.54
CA ALA A 64 -13.13 2.58 6.53
C ALA A 64 -13.56 3.02 7.95
N ARG A 65 -13.81 2.07 8.86
CA ARG A 65 -14.08 2.38 10.29
C ARG A 65 -12.87 2.97 11.00
N LYS A 66 -11.66 2.59 10.59
CA LYS A 66 -10.41 3.07 11.21
C LYS A 66 -10.02 4.48 10.79
N ILE A 67 -10.53 4.96 9.66
CA ILE A 67 -10.37 6.35 9.29
C ILE A 67 -11.10 7.16 10.40
N SER A 68 -10.41 8.10 11.08
CA SER A 68 -10.89 8.88 12.27
C SER A 68 -11.56 10.26 12.00
N ARG A 69 -12.89 10.39 12.15
CA ARG A 69 -13.77 11.52 11.71
C ARG A 69 -13.46 12.90 12.30
N ASN A 70 -12.59 13.67 11.64
CA ASN A 70 -12.27 15.07 11.95
C ASN A 70 -12.53 15.98 10.73
N ASP A 71 -12.33 17.29 10.84
CA ASP A 71 -12.49 18.20 9.70
C ASP A 71 -11.35 17.98 8.67
N GLY A 72 -11.68 17.86 7.37
CA GLY A 72 -10.68 17.67 6.30
C GLY A 72 -10.48 16.23 5.78
N TRP A 73 -11.57 15.46 5.79
CA TRP A 73 -11.55 14.02 5.58
C TRP A 73 -11.45 13.51 4.15
N PRO A 74 -10.83 12.32 3.94
CA PRO A 74 -10.83 11.69 2.64
C PRO A 74 -12.25 11.27 2.27
N LYS A 75 -12.59 11.46 1.00
CA LYS A 75 -13.80 10.89 0.41
C LYS A 75 -13.63 9.39 0.23
N ILE A 76 -14.60 8.61 0.70
CA ILE A 76 -14.54 7.14 0.68
C ILE A 76 -15.39 6.62 -0.47
N VAL A 77 -14.74 5.89 -1.37
CA VAL A 77 -15.38 5.19 -2.49
C VAL A 77 -15.28 3.70 -2.24
N MET A 78 -16.41 3.03 -2.11
CA MET A 78 -16.47 1.58 -1.91
C MET A 78 -16.68 0.86 -3.24
N VAL A 79 -15.96 -0.24 -3.43
CA VAL A 79 -16.11 -1.15 -4.58
C VAL A 79 -16.69 -2.46 -4.06
N THR A 80 -17.84 -2.88 -4.60
CA THR A 80 -18.55 -4.12 -4.24
C THR A 80 -18.73 -5.01 -5.46
N GLN A 81 -18.88 -6.32 -5.23
CA GLN A 81 -19.22 -7.26 -6.29
C GLN A 81 -20.69 -7.16 -6.70
N ASP A 82 -21.55 -6.83 -5.74
CA ASP A 82 -22.99 -6.83 -5.93
C ASP A 82 -23.59 -5.76 -5.01
N LEU A 83 -24.16 -4.72 -5.61
CA LEU A 83 -24.80 -3.63 -4.87
C LEU A 83 -26.06 -4.11 -4.13
N SER A 84 -26.72 -5.16 -4.63
CA SER A 84 -27.99 -5.63 -4.07
C SER A 84 -27.82 -6.42 -2.76
N LYS A 85 -26.61 -6.90 -2.49
CA LYS A 85 -26.28 -7.71 -1.30
C LYS A 85 -25.60 -6.91 -0.19
N LEU A 86 -25.48 -5.60 -0.35
CA LEU A 86 -24.88 -4.75 0.69
C LEU A 86 -25.79 -4.77 1.93
N ASP A 87 -25.27 -5.33 3.02
CA ASP A 87 -25.94 -5.25 4.30
C ASP A 87 -25.74 -3.86 4.89
N VAL A 88 -26.82 -3.08 4.93
CA VAL A 88 -26.84 -1.71 5.46
C VAL A 88 -26.33 -1.66 6.90
N SER A 89 -26.47 -2.76 7.66
CA SER A 89 -26.03 -2.81 9.05
C SER A 89 -24.50 -2.74 9.22
N GLU A 90 -23.74 -3.20 8.23
CA GLU A 90 -22.27 -3.21 8.27
C GLU A 90 -21.66 -1.82 8.09
N PHE A 91 -22.41 -0.93 7.43
CA PHE A 91 -22.03 0.45 7.17
C PHE A 91 -22.48 1.42 8.27
N ASN A 92 -23.06 0.92 9.36
CA ASN A 92 -23.39 1.74 10.51
C ASN A 92 -22.13 2.44 11.06
N GLY A 93 -22.12 3.77 11.03
CA GLY A 93 -20.97 4.58 11.43
C GLY A 93 -19.90 4.78 10.35
N ILE A 94 -20.15 4.36 9.10
CA ILE A 94 -19.29 4.62 7.93
C ILE A 94 -20.06 5.49 6.93
N GLU A 95 -19.48 6.63 6.56
CA GLU A 95 -20.01 7.51 5.53
C GLU A 95 -19.27 7.19 4.24
N VAL A 96 -19.94 6.47 3.38
CA VAL A 96 -19.44 6.15 2.05
C VAL A 96 -20.02 7.18 1.09
N ASP A 97 -19.15 7.93 0.42
CA ASP A 97 -19.60 8.96 -0.53
C ASP A 97 -20.13 8.34 -1.82
N TYR A 98 -19.57 7.19 -2.25
CA TYR A 98 -19.97 6.54 -3.49
C TYR A 98 -19.69 5.04 -3.51
N PHE A 99 -20.55 4.28 -4.17
CA PHE A 99 -20.38 2.85 -4.41
C PHE A 99 -20.16 2.55 -5.89
N PHE A 100 -19.22 1.66 -6.18
CA PHE A 100 -18.96 1.09 -7.50
C PHE A 100 -19.18 -0.41 -7.48
N GLU A 101 -19.69 -0.93 -8.58
CA GLU A 101 -19.85 -2.36 -8.80
C GLU A 101 -18.70 -2.89 -9.67
N THR A 102 -18.25 -4.12 -9.39
CA THR A 102 -17.30 -4.83 -10.28
C THR A 102 -18.05 -5.55 -11.40
N PRO A 103 -17.51 -5.60 -12.64
CA PRO A 103 -16.17 -5.20 -13.04
C PRO A 103 -15.98 -3.68 -13.11
N LEU A 104 -14.89 -3.20 -12.53
CA LEU A 104 -14.64 -1.78 -12.37
C LEU A 104 -14.16 -1.16 -13.69
N GLU A 105 -14.85 -0.12 -14.15
CA GLU A 105 -14.43 0.64 -15.33
C GLU A 105 -13.49 1.79 -14.91
N PRO A 106 -12.19 1.75 -15.23
CA PRO A 106 -11.20 2.69 -14.69
C PRO A 106 -11.50 4.15 -15.04
N VAL A 107 -12.08 4.40 -16.22
CA VAL A 107 -12.44 5.74 -16.69
C VAL A 107 -13.59 6.33 -15.87
N LYS A 108 -14.63 5.52 -15.56
CA LYS A 108 -15.74 5.97 -14.72
C LYS A 108 -15.26 6.26 -13.30
N LEU A 109 -14.40 5.41 -12.75
CA LEU A 109 -13.79 5.63 -11.45
C LEU A 109 -12.98 6.93 -11.42
N LEU A 110 -12.11 7.15 -12.41
CA LEU A 110 -11.32 8.38 -12.51
C LEU A 110 -12.19 9.64 -12.53
N LEU A 111 -13.24 9.65 -13.35
CA LEU A 111 -14.15 10.80 -13.43
C LEU A 111 -14.86 11.06 -12.10
N LYS A 112 -15.28 10.00 -11.39
CA LYS A 112 -15.93 10.12 -10.09
C LYS A 112 -14.97 10.56 -9.00
N VAL A 113 -13.76 10.01 -8.94
CA VAL A 113 -12.71 10.44 -8.00
C VAL A 113 -12.35 11.91 -8.23
N GLY A 114 -12.24 12.34 -9.49
CA GLY A 114 -12.03 13.75 -9.83
C GLY A 114 -13.15 14.67 -9.35
N GLN A 115 -14.42 14.26 -9.54
CA GLN A 115 -15.59 14.98 -9.04
C GLN A 115 -15.59 15.08 -7.51
N LEU A 116 -15.31 13.98 -6.81
CA LEU A 116 -15.30 13.93 -5.34
C LEU A 116 -14.18 14.76 -4.72
N SER A 117 -13.02 14.82 -5.38
CA SER A 117 -11.89 15.61 -4.89
C SER A 117 -12.14 17.13 -4.95
N GLY A 118 -13.08 17.61 -5.78
CA GLY A 118 -13.41 19.04 -5.93
C GLY A 118 -12.32 19.94 -6.54
N GLU A 119 -11.07 19.48 -6.66
CA GLU A 119 -9.94 20.27 -7.16
C GLU A 119 -9.89 20.41 -8.69
N LEU A 120 -10.37 19.39 -9.42
CA LEU A 120 -10.33 19.39 -10.88
C LEU A 120 -11.74 19.32 -11.47
N PRO A 121 -12.12 20.25 -12.37
CA PRO A 121 -13.36 20.12 -13.09
C PRO A 121 -13.30 18.88 -14.00
N PRO A 122 -14.43 18.15 -14.16
CA PRO A 122 -14.47 16.90 -14.91
C PRO A 122 -14.06 17.06 -16.38
N GLU A 123 -14.22 18.26 -16.94
CA GLU A 123 -13.83 18.60 -18.32
C GLU A 123 -12.32 18.53 -18.53
N GLN A 124 -11.51 19.01 -17.58
CA GLN A 124 -10.06 18.95 -17.67
C GLN A 124 -9.54 17.51 -17.61
N ILE A 125 -10.22 16.64 -16.85
CA ILE A 125 -9.89 15.22 -16.76
C ILE A 125 -10.19 14.53 -18.10
N LYS A 126 -11.35 14.85 -18.71
CA LYS A 126 -11.71 14.33 -20.03
C LYS A 126 -10.72 14.78 -21.10
N GLU A 127 -10.34 16.05 -21.12
CA GLU A 127 -9.38 16.58 -22.09
C GLU A 127 -8.01 15.90 -21.95
N LYS A 128 -7.52 15.70 -20.72
CA LYS A 128 -6.29 14.94 -20.46
C LYS A 128 -6.40 13.50 -20.94
N LEU A 129 -7.55 12.88 -20.74
CA LEU A 129 -7.80 11.50 -21.15
C LEU A 129 -7.88 11.38 -22.68
N GLU A 130 -8.47 12.34 -23.37
CA GLU A 130 -8.48 12.42 -24.84
C GLU A 130 -7.07 12.62 -25.41
N LYS A 131 -6.28 13.52 -24.80
CA LYS A 131 -4.85 13.69 -25.15
C LYS A 131 -4.03 12.43 -24.93
N LEU A 132 -4.35 11.64 -23.89
CA LEU A 132 -3.71 10.34 -23.68
C LEU A 132 -4.11 9.37 -24.79
N LYS A 133 -5.40 9.27 -25.12
CA LYS A 133 -5.90 8.41 -26.21
C LYS A 133 -5.26 8.75 -27.56
N SER A 134 -5.15 10.04 -27.90
CA SER A 134 -4.52 10.45 -29.16
C SER A 134 -3.04 10.09 -29.20
N ARG A 135 -2.31 10.27 -28.09
CA ARG A 135 -0.90 9.87 -28.00
C ARG A 135 -0.73 8.36 -28.14
N LEU A 136 -1.57 7.57 -27.47
CA LEU A 136 -1.55 6.11 -27.55
C LEU A 136 -1.86 5.60 -28.97
N SER A 137 -2.76 6.27 -29.69
CA SER A 137 -3.08 5.94 -31.09
C SER A 137 -1.90 6.16 -32.03
N ASP A 138 -1.02 7.11 -31.73
CA ASP A 138 0.11 7.49 -32.60
C ASP A 138 1.43 6.80 -32.23
N SER A 139 1.55 6.21 -31.02
CA SER A 139 2.86 5.80 -30.50
C SER A 139 3.04 4.33 -30.12
N ASP A 140 2.00 3.50 -29.97
CA ASP A 140 2.10 2.03 -29.98
C ASP A 140 0.73 1.40 -29.62
N PRO A 141 0.07 0.67 -30.54
CA PRO A 141 -1.22 0.02 -30.25
C PRO A 141 -1.12 -1.12 -29.21
N GLU A 142 0.08 -1.61 -28.91
CA GLU A 142 0.32 -2.72 -27.98
C GLU A 142 0.40 -2.30 -26.50
N GLY A 143 0.62 -1.02 -26.19
CA GLY A 143 0.85 -0.55 -24.82
C GLY A 143 -0.38 -0.54 -23.91
N LEU A 144 -1.59 -0.61 -24.49
CA LEU A 144 -2.85 -0.74 -23.74
C LEU A 144 -3.42 -2.17 -23.80
N LEU A 145 -3.22 -2.87 -24.92
CA LEU A 145 -3.60 -4.28 -25.05
C LEU A 145 -2.71 -5.19 -24.19
N SER A 146 -1.42 -4.89 -24.01
CA SER A 146 -0.55 -5.70 -23.13
C SER A 146 -0.90 -5.57 -21.64
N LEU A 147 -1.52 -4.46 -21.20
CA LEU A 147 -2.03 -4.29 -19.83
C LEU A 147 -3.36 -5.02 -19.58
N VAL A 148 -4.14 -5.24 -20.64
CA VAL A 148 -5.39 -6.03 -20.59
C VAL A 148 -5.08 -7.52 -20.75
N GLU A 149 -4.15 -7.88 -21.64
CA GLU A 149 -3.68 -9.26 -21.85
C GLU A 149 -2.86 -9.78 -20.67
N SER A 150 -2.05 -8.96 -20.00
CA SER A 150 -1.34 -9.37 -18.78
C SER A 150 -2.27 -9.56 -17.59
N ALA A 151 -3.31 -8.73 -17.45
CA ALA A 151 -4.34 -8.93 -16.42
C ALA A 151 -5.18 -10.19 -16.68
N GLN A 152 -5.55 -10.46 -17.93
CA GLN A 152 -6.24 -11.69 -18.32
C GLN A 152 -5.33 -12.94 -18.21
N ALA A 153 -4.03 -12.82 -18.47
CA ALA A 153 -3.07 -13.90 -18.25
C ALA A 153 -2.88 -14.23 -16.75
N ILE A 154 -2.97 -13.23 -15.87
CA ILE A 154 -2.91 -13.42 -14.40
C ILE A 154 -4.24 -13.97 -13.87
N GLU A 155 -5.40 -13.53 -14.38
CA GLU A 155 -6.71 -14.11 -14.03
C GLU A 155 -6.85 -15.56 -14.54
N ALA A 156 -6.34 -15.89 -15.72
CA ALA A 156 -6.32 -17.25 -16.26
C ALA A 156 -5.38 -18.20 -15.49
N MET A 157 -4.39 -17.69 -14.76
CA MET A 157 -3.59 -18.47 -13.80
C MET A 157 -4.31 -18.74 -12.48
N SER A 158 -5.41 -18.03 -12.18
CA SER A 158 -6.16 -18.18 -10.93
C SER A 158 -7.42 -19.06 -11.04
N PHE A 159 -7.82 -19.46 -12.25
CA PHE A 159 -9.03 -20.25 -12.51
C PHE A 159 -8.84 -21.41 -13.50
N SER A 160 -7.68 -22.09 -13.48
CA SER A 160 -7.52 -23.37 -14.17
C SER A 160 -7.58 -24.53 -13.16
N PRO A 161 -8.49 -25.51 -13.32
CA PRO A 161 -8.48 -26.76 -12.55
C PRO A 161 -7.34 -27.71 -13.00
N THR A 162 -6.29 -27.17 -13.63
CA THR A 162 -5.13 -27.92 -14.14
C THR A 162 -3.91 -27.74 -13.23
N ALA A 163 -4.14 -27.50 -11.93
CA ALA A 163 -3.09 -27.48 -10.90
C ALA A 163 -2.64 -28.89 -10.45
N GLU A 164 -3.15 -29.96 -11.08
CA GLU A 164 -2.69 -31.34 -10.85
C GLU A 164 -1.72 -31.86 -11.91
N LYS A 165 -1.34 -31.06 -12.92
CA LYS A 165 -0.49 -31.53 -14.03
C LYS A 165 0.74 -30.69 -14.37
N ILE A 166 1.08 -29.72 -13.53
CA ILE A 166 2.39 -29.04 -13.53
C ILE A 166 3.17 -29.40 -12.26
N VAL A 167 3.05 -30.66 -11.85
CA VAL A 167 4.17 -31.39 -11.22
C VAL A 167 4.76 -32.25 -12.35
N SER A 168 5.22 -31.60 -13.43
CA SER A 168 6.17 -32.25 -14.32
C SER A 168 7.48 -32.30 -13.55
N GLU A 169 7.72 -33.48 -12.98
CA GLU A 169 8.99 -33.98 -12.49
C GLU A 169 10.16 -33.18 -13.07
N SER A 170 10.72 -32.28 -12.27
CA SER A 170 12.14 -31.99 -12.39
C SER A 170 12.84 -33.30 -12.03
N THR A 171 13.14 -34.11 -13.03
CA THR A 171 13.97 -35.34 -12.98
C THR A 171 15.43 -35.04 -12.62
N ILE A 172 15.65 -34.02 -11.79
CA ILE A 172 16.95 -33.71 -11.23
C ILE A 172 17.06 -34.50 -9.93
N SER A 173 17.87 -35.56 -10.01
CA SER A 173 18.26 -36.37 -8.86
C SER A 173 18.80 -35.47 -7.75
N SER A 174 18.62 -35.89 -6.49
CA SER A 174 19.18 -35.20 -5.32
C SER A 174 20.69 -34.94 -5.48
N GLU A 175 21.40 -35.86 -6.14
CA GLU A 175 22.83 -35.77 -6.41
C GLU A 175 23.18 -34.68 -7.43
N GLU A 176 22.41 -34.55 -8.51
CA GLU A 176 22.59 -33.49 -9.50
C GLU A 176 22.30 -32.11 -8.90
N ARG A 177 21.34 -32.03 -7.98
CA ARG A 177 21.02 -30.81 -7.23
C ARG A 177 22.18 -30.38 -6.34
N GLN A 178 22.81 -31.32 -5.62
CA GLN A 178 23.99 -31.05 -4.81
C GLN A 178 25.19 -30.63 -5.65
N ASN A 179 25.42 -31.27 -6.80
CA ASN A 179 26.54 -30.92 -7.67
C ASN A 179 26.37 -29.53 -8.29
N ARG A 180 25.15 -29.14 -8.70
CA ARG A 180 24.89 -27.78 -9.16
C ARG A 180 25.13 -26.74 -8.06
N TYR A 181 24.73 -27.04 -6.83
CA TYR A 181 24.97 -26.15 -5.69
C TYR A 181 26.47 -26.01 -5.38
N LYS A 182 27.24 -27.10 -5.42
CA LYS A 182 28.70 -27.06 -5.26
C LYS A 182 29.37 -26.23 -6.36
N GLN A 183 28.99 -26.45 -7.62
CA GLN A 183 29.52 -25.67 -8.75
C GLN A 183 29.15 -24.17 -8.64
N TRP A 184 27.96 -23.85 -8.18
CA TRP A 184 27.54 -22.47 -7.92
C TRP A 184 28.33 -21.86 -6.75
N ALA A 185 28.51 -22.60 -5.66
CA ALA A 185 29.27 -22.15 -4.49
C ALA A 185 30.77 -21.96 -4.77
N GLU A 186 31.36 -22.78 -5.65
CA GLU A 186 32.74 -22.62 -6.11
C GLU A 186 32.88 -21.45 -7.09
N LYS A 187 31.91 -21.29 -8.01
CA LYS A 187 31.94 -20.24 -9.03
C LYS A 187 31.63 -18.84 -8.47
N ILE A 188 30.81 -18.76 -7.43
CA ILE A 188 30.51 -17.54 -6.67
C ILE A 188 31.18 -17.61 -5.30
N GLY A 189 32.38 -18.19 -5.21
CA GLY A 189 33.17 -18.28 -3.98
C GLY A 189 33.06 -17.00 -3.13
N PRO A 190 33.01 -17.14 -1.80
CA PRO A 190 32.30 -16.25 -0.89
C PRO A 190 32.56 -14.79 -1.24
N VAL A 191 31.59 -14.17 -1.90
CA VAL A 191 31.51 -12.72 -2.00
C VAL A 191 31.46 -12.22 -0.56
N ALA A 192 32.62 -11.78 -0.06
CA ALA A 192 32.88 -11.13 1.20
C ALA A 192 31.73 -11.22 2.22
N MET A 193 31.83 -12.16 3.15
CA MET A 193 31.10 -12.14 4.43
C MET A 193 31.51 -10.96 5.34
N ASP A 194 31.77 -9.78 4.77
CA ASP A 194 32.03 -8.54 5.51
C ASP A 194 30.73 -7.82 5.91
N LYS A 195 29.56 -8.34 5.53
CA LYS A 195 28.26 -7.74 5.88
C LYS A 195 27.56 -8.36 7.09
N SER A 196 28.05 -9.49 7.61
CA SER A 196 27.59 -10.01 8.90
C SER A 196 28.71 -9.83 9.92
N PHE A 197 28.52 -8.90 10.86
CA PHE A 197 29.42 -8.77 11.99
C PHE A 197 29.59 -10.14 12.67
N PRO A 198 30.82 -10.59 12.96
CA PRO A 198 31.03 -11.86 13.65
C PRO A 198 30.25 -11.85 14.98
N PHE A 199 29.62 -12.98 15.30
CA PHE A 199 28.73 -13.12 16.45
C PHE A 199 29.34 -12.62 17.76
N GLU A 200 30.66 -12.78 17.94
CA GLU A 200 31.38 -12.25 19.09
C GLU A 200 31.39 -10.73 19.20
N ARG A 201 31.43 -10.02 18.07
CA ARG A 201 31.37 -8.55 18.02
C ARG A 201 29.98 -8.05 18.43
N VAL A 202 28.93 -8.72 17.95
CA VAL A 202 27.55 -8.42 18.37
C VAL A 202 27.36 -8.69 19.86
N LYS A 203 27.94 -9.78 20.38
CA LYS A 203 27.89 -10.14 21.80
C LYS A 203 28.64 -9.13 22.69
N ARG A 204 29.81 -8.63 22.26
CA ARG A 204 30.53 -7.56 22.98
C ARG A 204 29.76 -6.24 22.95
N PHE A 205 29.24 -5.85 21.79
CA PHE A 205 28.47 -4.61 21.65
C PHE A 205 27.21 -4.60 22.52
N LYS A 206 26.46 -5.72 22.58
CA LYS A 206 25.31 -5.85 23.50
C LYS A 206 25.72 -5.79 24.97
N LYS A 207 26.87 -6.36 25.34
CA LYS A 207 27.38 -6.33 26.72
C LYS A 207 27.86 -4.93 27.13
N GLU A 208 28.50 -4.20 26.22
CA GLU A 208 28.91 -2.80 26.45
C GLU A 208 27.70 -1.87 26.57
N ASN A 209 26.70 -2.02 25.70
CA ASN A 209 25.49 -1.20 25.78
C ASN A 209 24.62 -1.50 27.00
N HIS A 210 24.52 -2.76 27.44
CA HIS A 210 23.76 -3.10 28.64
C HIS A 210 24.40 -2.55 29.93
N ASN A 211 25.72 -2.35 29.94
CA ASN A 211 26.40 -1.68 31.05
C ASN A 211 26.31 -0.14 30.99
N ASN A 212 25.87 0.44 29.86
CA ASN A 212 25.67 1.88 29.70
C ASN A 212 24.24 2.33 30.04
N GLU A 213 23.32 1.42 30.38
CA GLU A 213 21.99 1.73 30.93
C GLU A 213 22.05 2.35 32.35
N VAL A 214 23.24 2.49 32.95
CA VAL A 214 23.45 3.16 34.25
C VAL A 214 23.46 4.71 34.12
N MET A 215 23.26 5.26 32.92
CA MET A 215 23.14 6.71 32.69
C MET A 215 21.71 7.27 32.86
N ASP A 216 20.74 6.43 33.24
CA ASP A 216 19.35 6.88 33.43
C ASP A 216 19.14 7.66 34.74
N ASP A 217 19.94 7.43 35.78
CA ASP A 217 19.79 8.13 37.08
C ASP A 217 20.08 9.65 36.95
N ASP A 218 21.07 10.04 36.14
CA ASP A 218 21.40 11.46 35.87
C ASP A 218 20.30 12.13 35.01
N LEU A 219 19.66 11.36 34.11
CA LEU A 219 18.55 11.85 33.29
C LEU A 219 17.26 12.01 34.08
N GLU A 220 17.00 11.14 35.06
CA GLU A 220 15.88 11.28 35.99
C GLU A 220 16.06 12.48 36.92
N ALA A 221 17.27 12.70 37.44
CA ALA A 221 17.59 13.91 38.21
C ALA A 221 17.36 15.19 37.41
N LEU A 222 17.83 15.25 36.16
CA LEU A 222 17.60 16.39 35.26
C LEU A 222 16.11 16.61 34.93
N ARG A 223 15.32 15.54 34.82
CA ARG A 223 13.85 15.65 34.63
C ARG A 223 13.16 16.19 35.87
N ALA A 224 13.58 15.78 37.05
CA ALA A 224 13.02 16.27 38.31
C ALA A 224 13.30 17.77 38.49
N ASP A 225 14.55 18.21 38.27
CA ASP A 225 14.93 19.63 38.35
C ASP A 225 14.16 20.49 37.33
N PHE A 226 13.98 19.97 36.11
CA PHE A 226 13.22 20.67 35.07
C PHE A 226 11.74 20.83 35.42
N VAL A 227 11.11 19.80 35.97
CA VAL A 227 9.71 19.86 36.41
C VAL A 227 9.57 20.86 37.55
N GLN A 228 10.47 20.82 38.52
CA GLN A 228 10.43 21.74 39.66
C GLN A 228 10.57 23.21 39.22
N ALA A 229 11.51 23.52 38.33
CA ALA A 229 11.68 24.87 37.78
C ALA A 229 10.45 25.38 37.01
N MET A 230 9.64 24.50 36.43
CA MET A 230 8.43 24.91 35.70
C MET A 230 7.30 25.38 36.61
N PHE A 231 7.30 24.99 37.89
CA PHE A 231 6.23 25.29 38.85
C PHE A 231 6.66 26.26 39.96
N ASP A 232 7.97 26.48 40.17
CA ASP A 232 8.47 27.42 41.18
C ASP A 232 8.38 28.90 40.76
N ASP A 233 8.10 29.22 39.48
CA ASP A 233 8.01 30.60 38.98
C ASP A 233 6.64 31.28 39.21
N ASP A 234 5.58 30.55 39.57
CA ASP A 234 4.21 31.10 39.67
C ASP A 234 3.88 31.75 41.03
N ASP A 235 4.69 31.58 42.08
CA ASP A 235 4.37 32.05 43.44
C ASP A 235 5.06 33.38 43.84
N SER A 236 5.88 33.99 42.96
CA SER A 236 6.71 35.15 43.34
C SER A 236 6.12 36.55 43.10
N ASP A 237 4.94 36.68 42.45
CA ASP A 237 4.34 37.99 42.10
C ASP A 237 3.13 38.40 42.97
N SER A 238 3.10 38.01 44.25
CA SER A 238 2.05 38.40 45.20
C SER A 238 2.51 39.24 46.39
N VAL A 239 3.16 40.39 46.16
CA VAL A 239 3.17 41.55 47.09
C VAL A 239 3.26 42.88 46.33
#